data_AF-A0A2S7L271-F1
#
_entry.id   AF-A0A2S7L271-F1
#
_cell.length_a   1.000
_cell.length_b   1.000
_cell.length_c   1.000
_cell.angle_alpha   90.00
_cell.angle_beta   90.00
_cell.angle_gamma   90.00
#
_symmetry.space_group_name_H-M   'P 1'
#
loop_
_entity.id
_entity.type
_entity.pdbx_description
1 polymer ?
#
loop_
_entity_poly.entity_id
_entity_poly.type
_entity_poly.pdbx_seq_one_letter_code
_entity_poly.pdbx_strand_id
1 'polypeptide(L)'
;MKTKITIQNFATTALIALMLLFGFNAKAQTHVYNDATASGIFIDGGSEVTNPVSDGVNSSTTCAQSGTEWQKIEFFPTYTPVSGDKLYFSVYNPNSVTAAQIKFDYTSGSTEVWGGNVTYEAGATSGWVEHSLDLTDHVGTEINKIWLYVASGEANSAYVDNVYFHTNSVLGSGSSETDVYNDDTPSGIFIDGGSEVANPVSDAVNSSTTCAQSGTGWQKIEFFPTYTPVSGDKLYFSVYNPNSVTAAQIKFDYTSGSTEVWGGNVTYEAGATSGWVEHSLDLTDHVGNQINKIWLYVASGEANSAYIDNVYFHTSSVISAPSTQTYFYQEAVENGTIWHNGVTDISNPLSDSVNPSSIVLQNDGTASWQETQLFPSAYTIQSGDKFYISFYNPNSAANWQLRMDLSTTGSFTQISGGDPAHDSNTSSGWVEVSLDLSSYVGESISKIQLYPVAGESISISYDNIYISSASVLSTSDFLKNESKVFVGANGIVNFSKVQEDATLYIFDVKGALILKEQINGNSSKKALNKKGLYFIKLKNNLGFSNHKVLFH
;
A
#
# COMPACT_ATOMS: atom_id res chain seq x y z
N MET A 1 -16.15 -21.99 -60.77
CA MET A 1 -16.96 -21.39 -59.69
C MET A 1 -16.14 -20.28 -59.06
N LYS A 2 -16.67 -19.05 -59.01
CA LYS A 2 -16.05 -17.92 -58.31
C LYS A 2 -16.47 -18.00 -56.84
N THR A 3 -15.54 -18.21 -55.92
CA THR A 3 -15.83 -18.08 -54.49
C THR A 3 -15.26 -16.75 -54.02
N LYS A 4 -16.15 -15.78 -53.79
CA LYS A 4 -15.87 -14.51 -53.12
C LYS A 4 -15.38 -14.82 -51.70
N ILE A 5 -14.18 -14.39 -51.36
CA ILE A 5 -13.73 -14.32 -49.97
C ILE A 5 -14.19 -12.99 -49.41
N THR A 6 -15.00 -13.06 -48.35
CA THR A 6 -15.64 -11.92 -47.68
C THR A 6 -14.61 -11.12 -46.88
N ILE A 7 -14.34 -9.89 -47.32
CA ILE A 7 -13.50 -8.91 -46.64
C ILE A 7 -14.34 -8.26 -45.53
N GLN A 8 -14.48 -8.92 -44.38
CA GLN A 8 -15.07 -8.31 -43.18
C GLN A 8 -14.23 -8.54 -41.92
N ASN A 9 -13.48 -9.65 -41.82
CA ASN A 9 -12.73 -9.98 -40.60
C ASN A 9 -11.30 -9.40 -40.53
N PHE A 10 -10.74 -8.96 -41.65
CA PHE A 10 -9.40 -8.36 -41.67
C PHE A 10 -9.37 -6.93 -41.11
N ALA A 11 -10.49 -6.20 -41.21
CA ALA A 11 -10.59 -4.84 -40.69
C ALA A 11 -10.65 -4.83 -39.15
N THR A 12 -11.36 -5.77 -38.53
CA THR A 12 -11.53 -5.84 -37.07
C THR A 12 -10.26 -6.31 -36.36
N THR A 13 -9.54 -7.27 -36.94
CA THR A 13 -8.31 -7.82 -36.36
C THR A 13 -7.14 -6.84 -36.45
N ALA A 14 -7.06 -6.07 -37.55
CA ALA A 14 -6.08 -4.99 -37.69
C ALA A 14 -6.37 -3.81 -36.77
N LEU A 15 -7.65 -3.48 -36.52
CA LEU A 15 -8.04 -2.42 -35.59
C LEU A 15 -7.74 -2.80 -34.12
N ILE A 16 -7.93 -4.06 -33.74
CA ILE A 16 -7.63 -4.57 -32.39
C ILE A 16 -6.11 -4.67 -32.16
N ALA A 17 -5.34 -5.11 -33.16
CA ALA A 17 -3.88 -5.13 -33.07
C ALA A 17 -3.28 -3.70 -33.04
N LEU A 18 -3.92 -2.73 -33.71
CA LEU A 18 -3.53 -1.32 -33.63
C LEU A 18 -3.89 -0.71 -32.27
N MET A 19 -5.01 -1.12 -31.64
CA MET A 19 -5.35 -0.70 -30.26
C MET A 19 -4.46 -1.34 -29.20
N LEU A 20 -3.98 -2.58 -29.40
CA LEU A 20 -3.09 -3.28 -28.46
C LEU A 20 -1.64 -2.77 -28.52
N LEU A 21 -1.20 -2.16 -29.64
CA LEU A 21 0.13 -1.56 -29.74
C LEU A 21 0.29 -0.25 -28.95
N PHE A 22 -0.81 0.37 -28.52
CA PHE A 22 -0.83 1.60 -27.69
C PHE A 22 -1.17 1.35 -26.21
N GLY A 23 -1.33 0.10 -25.79
CA GLY A 23 -1.78 -0.25 -24.43
C GLY A 23 -0.63 -0.52 -23.45
N PHE A 24 -0.51 0.34 -22.44
CA PHE A 24 0.20 0.15 -21.17
C PHE A 24 1.72 0.31 -21.17
N ASN A 25 2.18 1.55 -21.38
CA ASN A 25 3.27 2.06 -20.55
C ASN A 25 2.70 2.37 -19.17
N ALA A 26 3.24 1.78 -18.10
CA ALA A 26 3.14 2.42 -16.78
C ALA A 26 3.82 3.79 -16.93
N LYS A 27 3.02 4.84 -17.02
CA LYS A 27 3.53 6.18 -17.33
C LYS A 27 4.33 6.67 -16.13
N ALA A 28 5.64 6.73 -16.28
CA ALA A 28 6.45 7.52 -15.38
C ALA A 28 5.91 8.96 -15.36
N GLN A 29 5.90 9.58 -14.18
CA GLN A 29 5.56 10.98 -14.00
C GLN A 29 6.35 11.82 -15.02
N THR A 30 5.63 12.53 -15.89
CA THR A 30 6.28 13.43 -16.86
C THR A 30 6.26 14.83 -16.26
N HIS A 31 7.32 15.16 -15.50
CA HIS A 31 7.51 16.50 -14.95
C HIS A 31 7.69 17.52 -16.07
N VAL A 32 6.93 18.60 -15.97
CA VAL A 32 7.02 19.77 -16.85
C VAL A 32 7.86 20.85 -16.19
N TYR A 33 7.67 21.08 -14.89
CA TYR A 33 8.43 22.02 -14.07
C TYR A 33 8.46 21.63 -12.59
N ASN A 34 9.66 21.52 -12.04
CA ASN A 34 10.04 21.61 -10.62
C ASN A 34 11.55 21.93 -10.53
N ASP A 35 12.08 22.08 -9.31
CA ASP A 35 13.50 22.38 -9.06
C ASP A 35 14.51 21.39 -9.71
N ALA A 36 14.10 20.15 -9.94
CA ALA A 36 14.96 19.09 -10.48
C ALA A 36 14.84 18.92 -12.00
N THR A 37 13.72 19.32 -12.59
CA THR A 37 13.34 19.06 -13.98
C THR A 37 12.50 20.20 -14.54
N ALA A 38 13.03 20.90 -15.56
CA ALA A 38 12.30 21.93 -16.28
C ALA A 38 12.32 21.63 -17.79
N SER A 39 11.14 21.60 -18.42
CA SER A 39 10.99 21.53 -19.88
C SER A 39 11.30 22.87 -20.57
N GLY A 40 11.61 23.90 -19.79
CA GLY A 40 11.72 25.30 -20.19
C GLY A 40 10.53 26.08 -19.63
N ILE A 41 10.81 27.29 -19.11
CA ILE A 41 9.80 28.19 -18.56
C ILE A 41 9.99 29.60 -19.11
N PHE A 42 8.89 30.27 -19.43
CA PHE A 42 8.86 31.71 -19.69
C PHE A 42 7.76 32.34 -18.86
N ILE A 43 8.07 33.42 -18.15
CA ILE A 43 7.13 34.10 -17.26
C ILE A 43 6.93 35.51 -17.80
N ASP A 44 5.71 35.81 -18.23
CA ASP A 44 5.32 37.13 -18.70
C ASP A 44 5.05 38.04 -17.50
N GLY A 45 5.80 39.13 -17.35
CA GLY A 45 5.64 40.13 -16.27
C GLY A 45 5.82 39.65 -14.82
N GLY A 46 6.20 38.39 -14.61
CA GLY A 46 6.59 37.81 -13.32
C GLY A 46 8.04 37.34 -13.31
N SER A 47 8.38 36.44 -12.39
CA SER A 47 9.72 35.88 -12.26
C SER A 47 9.73 34.56 -11.51
N GLU A 48 10.79 33.78 -11.70
CA GLU A 48 11.13 32.69 -10.78
C GLU A 48 11.71 33.30 -9.50
N VAL A 49 11.18 32.87 -8.35
CA VAL A 49 11.48 33.44 -7.03
C VAL A 49 11.73 32.34 -6.02
N THR A 50 12.35 32.67 -4.89
CA THR A 50 12.42 31.76 -3.74
C THR A 50 11.01 31.37 -3.30
N ASN A 51 10.81 30.08 -3.02
CA ASN A 51 9.52 29.60 -2.54
C ASN A 51 9.12 30.31 -1.24
N PRO A 52 7.98 31.03 -1.21
CA PRO A 52 7.57 31.83 -0.06
C PRO A 52 7.09 30.97 1.13
N VAL A 53 6.64 29.73 0.89
CA VAL A 53 6.12 28.81 1.90
C VAL A 53 6.53 27.39 1.52
N SER A 54 7.23 26.67 2.37
CA SER A 54 7.52 25.24 2.17
C SER A 54 6.55 24.40 2.97
N ASP A 55 5.85 23.48 2.32
CA ASP A 55 4.88 22.56 2.94
C ASP A 55 4.85 21.18 2.24
N GLY A 56 3.87 20.34 2.59
CA GLY A 56 3.72 18.99 2.01
C GLY A 56 3.35 18.91 0.54
N VAL A 57 2.80 19.99 -0.03
CA VAL A 57 2.46 20.07 -1.45
C VAL A 57 3.65 20.61 -2.25
N ASN A 58 4.35 21.60 -1.70
CA ASN A 58 5.54 22.14 -2.33
C ASN A 58 6.68 22.46 -1.35
N SER A 59 7.78 21.70 -1.48
CA SER A 59 9.04 21.90 -0.76
C SER A 59 10.19 22.36 -1.65
N SER A 60 9.92 22.76 -2.90
CA SER A 60 10.92 23.34 -3.79
C SER A 60 11.56 24.58 -3.17
N THR A 61 12.84 24.79 -3.46
CA THR A 61 13.60 26.01 -3.18
C THR A 61 13.14 27.20 -4.02
N THR A 62 12.67 26.98 -5.26
CA THR A 62 12.17 28.03 -6.14
C THR A 62 10.78 27.72 -6.69
N CYS A 63 10.06 28.75 -7.11
CA CYS A 63 8.76 28.61 -7.76
C CYS A 63 8.51 29.76 -8.74
N ALA A 64 7.54 29.60 -9.63
CA ALA A 64 7.17 30.62 -10.61
C ALA A 64 6.14 31.58 -10.01
N GLN A 65 6.49 32.85 -9.84
CA GLN A 65 5.54 33.91 -9.52
C GLN A 65 4.94 34.46 -10.82
N SER A 66 3.61 34.47 -10.92
CA SER A 66 2.92 35.05 -12.07
C SER A 66 3.12 36.57 -12.15
N GLY A 67 2.96 37.10 -13.36
CA GLY A 67 2.67 38.52 -13.54
C GLY A 67 1.24 38.89 -13.10
N THR A 68 0.86 40.15 -13.34
CA THR A 68 -0.49 40.71 -13.11
C THR A 68 -1.26 40.84 -14.42
N GLU A 69 -2.59 41.00 -14.39
CA GLU A 69 -3.42 41.37 -15.54
C GLU A 69 -3.27 40.47 -16.79
N TRP A 70 -3.78 39.23 -16.74
CA TRP A 70 -3.73 38.26 -17.87
C TRP A 70 -2.33 37.89 -18.37
N GLN A 71 -1.31 38.22 -17.58
CA GLN A 71 0.04 37.70 -17.79
C GLN A 71 0.09 36.19 -17.51
N LYS A 72 0.95 35.51 -18.25
CA LYS A 72 0.98 34.05 -18.39
C LYS A 72 2.31 33.46 -17.97
N ILE A 73 2.27 32.21 -17.54
CA ILE A 73 3.43 31.34 -17.43
C ILE A 73 3.36 30.34 -18.59
N GLU A 74 4.41 30.28 -19.38
CA GLU A 74 4.55 29.34 -20.48
C GLU A 74 5.48 28.20 -20.08
N PHE A 75 5.03 26.97 -20.33
CA PHE A 75 5.84 25.76 -20.20
C PHE A 75 5.96 25.08 -21.56
N PHE A 76 7.08 24.43 -21.85
CA PHE A 76 7.38 23.85 -23.17
C PHE A 76 7.57 22.33 -23.14
N PRO A 77 6.55 21.55 -22.73
CA PRO A 77 6.66 20.09 -22.67
C PRO A 77 6.70 19.46 -24.08
N THR A 78 6.88 18.15 -24.13
CA THR A 78 6.51 17.34 -25.30
C THR A 78 5.71 16.15 -24.80
N TYR A 79 4.38 16.23 -24.90
CA TYR A 79 3.49 15.25 -24.29
C TYR A 79 2.25 14.97 -25.13
N THR A 80 1.93 13.70 -25.39
CA THR A 80 0.68 13.30 -26.05
C THR A 80 -0.24 12.65 -25.02
N PRO A 81 -1.35 13.30 -24.62
CA PRO A 81 -2.27 12.75 -23.64
C PRO A 81 -2.94 11.45 -24.13
N VAL A 82 -3.19 10.54 -23.20
CA VAL A 82 -4.02 9.34 -23.39
C VAL A 82 -5.22 9.39 -22.44
N SER A 83 -6.18 8.48 -22.65
CA SER A 83 -7.37 8.37 -21.79
C SER A 83 -7.00 8.30 -20.31
N GLY A 84 -7.60 9.17 -19.50
CA GLY A 84 -7.42 9.23 -18.05
C GLY A 84 -6.29 10.16 -17.58
N ASP A 85 -5.51 10.75 -18.50
CA ASP A 85 -4.49 11.72 -18.12
C ASP A 85 -5.10 13.05 -17.65
N LYS A 86 -4.39 13.68 -16.71
CA LYS A 86 -4.62 15.04 -16.25
C LYS A 86 -3.31 15.83 -16.24
N LEU A 87 -3.44 17.15 -16.32
CA LEU A 87 -2.37 18.09 -15.99
C LEU A 87 -2.51 18.49 -14.52
N TYR A 88 -1.49 18.23 -13.71
CA TYR A 88 -1.40 18.63 -12.31
C TYR A 88 -0.47 19.84 -12.16
N PHE A 89 -0.76 20.71 -11.21
CA PHE A 89 0.05 21.88 -10.86
C PHE A 89 -0.31 22.36 -9.45
N SER A 90 0.68 22.84 -8.70
CA SER A 90 0.50 23.38 -7.35
C SER A 90 0.44 24.90 -7.37
N VAL A 91 -0.43 25.49 -6.55
CA VAL A 91 -0.65 26.93 -6.47
C VAL A 91 -0.62 27.41 -5.03
N TYR A 92 0.12 28.49 -4.79
CA TYR A 92 0.00 29.32 -3.59
C TYR A 92 -0.49 30.71 -4.00
N ASN A 93 -1.62 31.14 -3.45
CA ASN A 93 -2.38 32.32 -3.84
C ASN A 93 -2.68 33.22 -2.62
N PRO A 94 -1.66 33.82 -1.97
CA PRO A 94 -1.87 34.65 -0.78
C PRO A 94 -2.64 35.95 -1.06
N ASN A 95 -2.75 36.35 -2.32
CA ASN A 95 -3.40 37.59 -2.73
C ASN A 95 -4.85 37.38 -3.19
N SER A 96 -5.41 36.19 -2.96
CA SER A 96 -6.82 35.85 -3.24
C SER A 96 -7.24 36.12 -4.68
N VAL A 97 -6.36 35.80 -5.63
CA VAL A 97 -6.71 35.80 -7.06
C VAL A 97 -7.90 34.86 -7.28
N THR A 98 -8.90 35.24 -8.09
CA THR A 98 -10.16 34.47 -8.13
C THR A 98 -10.12 33.21 -8.98
N ALA A 99 -9.35 33.18 -10.08
CA ALA A 99 -9.33 32.05 -11.01
C ALA A 99 -8.07 32.02 -11.88
N ALA A 100 -7.79 30.84 -12.44
CA ALA A 100 -6.82 30.61 -13.50
C ALA A 100 -7.49 30.14 -14.80
N GLN A 101 -6.78 30.30 -15.91
CA GLN A 101 -7.12 29.67 -17.19
C GLN A 101 -5.92 28.92 -17.76
N ILE A 102 -6.20 27.80 -18.42
CA ILE A 102 -5.19 26.99 -19.09
C ILE A 102 -5.53 26.89 -20.58
N LYS A 103 -4.52 27.11 -21.42
CA LYS A 103 -4.56 26.85 -22.86
C LYS A 103 -3.35 26.03 -23.31
N PHE A 104 -3.47 25.41 -24.47
CA PHE A 104 -2.43 24.55 -25.05
C PHE A 104 -2.07 24.97 -26.48
N ASP A 105 -0.79 24.79 -26.83
CA ASP A 105 -0.37 24.68 -28.23
C ASP A 105 -0.08 23.22 -28.55
N TYR A 106 -0.40 22.83 -29.79
CA TYR A 106 -0.10 21.50 -30.31
C TYR A 106 1.02 21.53 -31.33
N THR A 107 1.84 20.47 -31.36
CA THR A 107 2.88 20.28 -32.39
C THR A 107 2.29 20.35 -33.80
N SER A 108 1.07 19.83 -33.97
CA SER A 108 0.33 19.88 -35.23
C SER A 108 -0.78 20.96 -35.22
N GLY A 109 -0.37 22.22 -35.13
CA GLY A 109 -1.00 23.32 -35.89
C GLY A 109 -2.16 24.09 -35.25
N SER A 110 -2.71 23.69 -34.11
CA SER A 110 -3.61 24.57 -33.35
C SER A 110 -2.86 25.22 -32.20
N THR A 111 -2.98 26.54 -32.09
CA THR A 111 -2.40 27.35 -31.03
C THR A 111 -3.50 27.95 -30.18
N GLU A 112 -3.22 28.21 -28.91
CA GLU A 112 -4.19 28.74 -27.94
C GLU A 112 -5.49 27.92 -27.86
N VAL A 113 -5.39 26.60 -27.92
CA VAL A 113 -6.54 25.72 -27.74
C VAL A 113 -6.99 25.77 -26.29
N TRP A 114 -8.29 25.99 -26.08
CA TRP A 114 -8.87 26.07 -24.75
C TRP A 114 -8.67 24.76 -23.97
N GLY A 115 -8.07 24.84 -22.79
CA GLY A 115 -7.90 23.70 -21.87
C GLY A 115 -8.96 23.69 -20.78
N GLY A 116 -9.10 24.80 -20.04
CA GLY A 116 -10.11 24.89 -18.99
C GLY A 116 -9.94 26.10 -18.06
N ASN A 117 -10.96 26.30 -17.22
CA ASN A 117 -10.89 27.22 -16.08
C ASN A 117 -10.45 26.45 -14.84
N VAL A 118 -9.73 27.12 -13.95
CA VAL A 118 -9.29 26.61 -12.66
C VAL A 118 -9.84 27.55 -11.59
N THR A 119 -10.59 27.01 -10.64
CA THR A 119 -11.03 27.74 -9.44
C THR A 119 -10.09 27.39 -8.31
N TYR A 120 -9.52 28.40 -7.65
CA TYR A 120 -8.65 28.15 -6.51
C TYR A 120 -9.46 27.77 -5.28
N GLU A 121 -8.95 26.78 -4.54
CA GLU A 121 -9.53 26.35 -3.29
C GLU A 121 -9.11 27.30 -2.16
N ALA A 122 -9.92 27.39 -1.10
CA ALA A 122 -9.69 28.33 0.00
C ALA A 122 -8.29 28.17 0.65
N GLY A 123 -7.77 26.93 0.69
CA GLY A 123 -6.45 26.62 1.24
C GLY A 123 -5.27 27.28 0.53
N ALA A 124 -5.43 27.67 -0.74
CA ALA A 124 -4.35 28.28 -1.52
C ALA A 124 -3.92 29.65 -0.96
N THR A 125 -4.76 30.31 -0.14
CA THR A 125 -4.41 31.59 0.49
C THR A 125 -3.41 31.45 1.65
N SER A 126 -3.30 30.26 2.24
CA SER A 126 -2.48 29.99 3.42
C SER A 126 -1.33 29.01 3.17
N GLY A 127 -1.37 28.24 2.09
CA GLY A 127 -0.34 27.27 1.72
C GLY A 127 -0.50 26.79 0.27
N TRP A 128 0.35 25.88 -0.17
CA TRP A 128 0.28 25.32 -1.51
C TRP A 128 -0.86 24.31 -1.62
N VAL A 129 -1.61 24.39 -2.72
CA VAL A 129 -2.69 23.44 -3.05
C VAL A 129 -2.47 22.90 -4.46
N GLU A 130 -2.57 21.58 -4.61
CA GLU A 130 -2.52 20.96 -5.92
C GLU A 130 -3.87 21.03 -6.63
N HIS A 131 -3.84 21.42 -7.90
CA HIS A 131 -4.96 21.44 -8.80
C HIS A 131 -4.73 20.49 -9.97
N SER A 132 -5.82 20.08 -10.62
CA SER A 132 -5.74 19.26 -11.83
C SER A 132 -6.73 19.71 -12.91
N LEU A 133 -6.36 19.48 -14.16
CA LEU A 133 -7.21 19.67 -15.34
C LEU A 133 -7.30 18.35 -16.12
N ASP A 134 -8.52 17.90 -16.39
CA ASP A 134 -8.79 16.70 -17.21
C ASP A 134 -8.37 16.94 -18.66
N LEU A 135 -7.62 15.99 -19.25
CA LEU A 135 -7.11 16.09 -20.62
C LEU A 135 -7.90 15.26 -21.64
N THR A 136 -9.10 14.78 -21.28
CA THR A 136 -9.95 13.95 -22.15
C THR A 136 -10.16 14.56 -23.54
N ASP A 137 -10.40 15.86 -23.62
CA ASP A 137 -10.62 16.58 -24.89
C ASP A 137 -9.32 16.81 -25.71
N HIS A 138 -8.17 16.46 -25.13
CA HIS A 138 -6.83 16.65 -25.69
C HIS A 138 -6.13 15.33 -26.04
N VAL A 139 -6.78 14.19 -25.82
CA VAL A 139 -6.22 12.85 -26.06
C VAL A 139 -5.79 12.67 -27.52
N GLY A 140 -4.58 12.14 -27.69
CA GLY A 140 -4.01 11.81 -29.00
C GLY A 140 -3.39 12.99 -29.76
N THR A 141 -3.41 14.21 -29.19
CA THR A 141 -2.76 15.38 -29.78
C THR A 141 -1.57 15.81 -28.95
N GLU A 142 -0.38 15.88 -29.56
CA GLU A 142 0.84 16.25 -28.85
C GLU A 142 0.84 17.73 -28.44
N ILE A 143 0.84 17.98 -27.13
CA ILE A 143 0.99 19.27 -26.48
C ILE A 143 2.47 19.62 -26.44
N ASN A 144 2.83 20.76 -27.03
CA ASN A 144 4.19 21.30 -27.01
C ASN A 144 4.33 22.62 -26.24
N LYS A 145 3.20 23.20 -25.81
CA LYS A 145 3.20 24.36 -24.93
C LYS A 145 1.97 24.39 -24.04
N ILE A 146 2.16 24.82 -22.80
CA ILE A 146 1.08 25.12 -21.85
C ILE A 146 1.14 26.61 -21.53
N TRP A 147 0.00 27.28 -21.59
CA TRP A 147 -0.17 28.66 -21.18
C TRP A 147 -1.05 28.67 -19.92
N LEU A 148 -0.44 29.01 -18.79
CA LEU A 148 -1.14 29.13 -17.52
C LEU A 148 -1.33 30.61 -17.16
N TYR A 149 -2.57 31.08 -17.24
CA TYR A 149 -2.98 32.42 -16.85
C TYR A 149 -3.41 32.38 -15.39
N VAL A 150 -2.46 32.56 -14.48
CA VAL A 150 -2.67 32.39 -13.03
C VAL A 150 -3.52 33.52 -12.44
N ALA A 151 -3.41 34.73 -13.00
CA ALA A 151 -4.13 35.92 -12.56
C ALA A 151 -5.06 36.44 -13.66
N SER A 152 -6.27 35.85 -13.75
CA SER A 152 -7.30 36.06 -14.79
C SER A 152 -7.85 37.49 -14.90
N GLY A 153 -6.97 38.46 -15.18
CA GLY A 153 -7.30 39.89 -15.30
C GLY A 153 -7.21 40.69 -14.01
N GLU A 154 -6.55 40.16 -12.98
CA GLU A 154 -6.44 40.83 -11.68
C GLU A 154 -5.09 41.52 -11.49
N ALA A 155 -5.04 42.56 -10.66
CA ALA A 155 -3.82 43.32 -10.36
C ALA A 155 -2.85 42.60 -9.40
N ASN A 156 -3.16 41.37 -8.99
CA ASN A 156 -2.41 40.58 -8.02
C ASN A 156 -1.74 39.38 -8.71
N SER A 157 -0.69 38.84 -8.08
CA SER A 157 0.00 37.62 -8.53
C SER A 157 -0.23 36.44 -7.61
N ALA A 158 0.01 35.24 -8.13
CA ALA A 158 0.06 33.99 -7.40
C ALA A 158 1.27 33.16 -7.85
N TYR A 159 1.59 32.12 -7.10
CA TYR A 159 2.78 31.30 -7.28
C TYR A 159 2.37 29.92 -7.79
N VAL A 160 3.17 29.35 -8.69
CA VAL A 160 2.93 28.04 -9.32
C VAL A 160 4.19 27.19 -9.26
N ASP A 161 4.01 25.90 -8.99
CA ASP A 161 5.08 24.91 -9.05
C ASP A 161 4.53 23.49 -9.31
N ASN A 162 5.41 22.49 -9.37
CA ASN A 162 5.09 21.07 -9.52
C ASN A 162 4.10 20.80 -10.65
N VAL A 163 4.45 21.24 -11.86
CA VAL A 163 3.62 21.05 -13.05
C VAL A 163 3.99 19.70 -13.69
N TYR A 164 3.03 18.80 -13.86
CA TYR A 164 3.29 17.48 -14.44
C TYR A 164 2.04 16.83 -15.06
N PHE A 165 2.26 15.84 -15.92
CA PHE A 165 1.19 15.00 -16.47
C PHE A 165 1.15 13.65 -15.77
N HIS A 166 -0.04 13.21 -15.34
CA HIS A 166 -0.25 11.89 -14.77
C HIS A 166 -1.74 11.51 -14.76
N THR A 167 -2.07 10.26 -14.44
CA THR A 167 -3.48 9.83 -14.30
C THR A 167 -4.04 10.14 -12.90
N ASN A 168 -3.18 10.13 -11.88
CA ASN A 168 -3.49 10.43 -10.47
C ASN A 168 -2.52 11.46 -9.91
N SER A 169 -2.91 12.16 -8.84
CA SER A 169 -1.96 12.98 -8.08
C SER A 169 -0.83 12.10 -7.54
N VAL A 170 0.39 12.64 -7.55
CA VAL A 170 1.57 11.99 -6.95
C VAL A 170 2.29 12.93 -5.97
N LEU A 171 1.79 14.14 -5.79
CA LEU A 171 2.13 14.96 -4.63
C LEU A 171 1.24 14.48 -3.48
N GLY A 172 1.79 14.46 -2.26
CA GLY A 172 0.94 14.26 -1.09
C GLY A 172 -0.18 15.28 -1.14
N SER A 173 -1.44 14.84 -1.06
CA SER A 173 -2.56 15.72 -0.75
C SER A 173 -2.13 16.64 0.40
N GLY A 174 -2.41 17.93 0.32
CA GLY A 174 -1.82 18.98 1.17
C GLY A 174 -2.03 18.93 2.69
N SER A 175 -2.13 17.75 3.27
CA SER A 175 -1.61 17.45 4.59
C SER A 175 -0.21 16.86 4.44
N SER A 176 0.84 17.69 4.41
CA SER A 176 2.10 17.22 5.01
C SER A 176 1.73 16.71 6.39
N GLU A 177 2.09 15.47 6.68
CA GLU A 177 2.27 15.01 8.05
C GLU A 177 2.97 16.13 8.82
N THR A 178 2.21 16.82 9.66
CA THR A 178 2.80 17.81 10.54
C THR A 178 3.17 17.04 11.78
N ASP A 179 4.35 16.44 11.73
CA ASP A 179 4.92 15.71 12.85
C ASP A 179 5.01 16.65 14.05
N VAL A 180 4.29 16.27 15.10
CA VAL A 180 4.34 16.93 16.39
C VAL A 180 5.43 16.27 17.24
N TYR A 181 5.50 14.94 17.22
CA TYR A 181 6.53 14.15 17.89
C TYR A 181 6.72 12.80 17.21
N ASN A 182 7.91 12.62 16.64
CA ASN A 182 8.54 11.34 16.29
C ASN A 182 10.06 11.49 16.51
N ASP A 183 10.81 10.39 16.44
CA ASP A 183 12.27 10.38 16.68
C ASP A 183 13.07 11.38 15.82
N ASP A 184 12.54 11.76 14.65
CA ASP A 184 13.23 12.58 13.65
C ASP A 184 12.80 14.05 13.67
N THR A 185 11.70 14.41 14.36
CA THR A 185 11.08 15.75 14.28
C THR A 185 10.48 16.21 15.63
N PRO A 186 11.21 17.00 16.44
CA PRO A 186 10.65 17.50 17.69
C PRO A 186 10.05 18.90 17.53
N SER A 187 8.73 19.03 17.74
CA SER A 187 8.09 20.32 18.06
C SER A 187 8.46 20.85 19.46
N GLY A 188 9.31 20.12 20.20
CA GLY A 188 9.57 20.30 21.62
C GLY A 188 8.63 19.43 22.44
N ILE A 189 9.15 18.78 23.48
CA ILE A 189 8.39 17.91 24.38
C ILE A 189 8.70 18.25 25.84
N PHE A 190 7.68 18.26 26.69
CA PHE A 190 7.85 18.28 28.14
C PHE A 190 6.99 17.17 28.77
N ILE A 191 7.60 16.38 29.66
CA ILE A 191 6.93 15.24 30.30
C ILE A 191 6.87 15.50 31.80
N ASP A 192 5.66 15.68 32.33
CA ASP A 192 5.44 15.84 33.77
C ASP A 192 5.51 14.48 34.47
N GLY A 193 6.48 14.29 35.38
CA GLY A 193 6.64 13.08 36.18
C GLY A 193 6.98 11.78 35.44
N GLY A 194 7.16 11.85 34.11
CA GLY A 194 7.63 10.75 33.26
C GLY A 194 8.98 11.07 32.61
N SER A 195 9.31 10.38 31.51
CA SER A 195 10.55 10.57 30.77
C SER A 195 10.46 10.05 29.35
N GLU A 196 11.32 10.57 28.49
CA GLU A 196 11.62 9.92 27.21
C GLU A 196 12.50 8.70 27.48
N VAL A 197 12.11 7.55 26.93
CA VAL A 197 12.72 6.25 27.20
C VAL A 197 12.95 5.48 25.90
N ALA A 198 13.81 4.46 25.95
CA ALA A 198 13.95 3.53 24.84
C ALA A 198 12.60 2.85 24.56
N ASN A 199 12.26 2.70 23.27
CA ASN A 199 11.01 2.07 22.87
C ASN A 199 10.95 0.62 23.40
N PRO A 200 9.95 0.27 24.24
CA PRO A 200 9.87 -1.05 24.87
C PRO A 200 9.45 -2.16 23.89
N VAL A 201 8.75 -1.82 22.80
CA VAL A 201 8.25 -2.76 21.79
C VAL A 201 8.35 -2.12 20.41
N SER A 202 9.05 -2.74 19.48
CA SER A 202 9.07 -2.28 18.08
C SER A 202 8.15 -3.16 17.24
N ASP A 203 7.19 -2.54 16.55
CA ASP A 203 6.22 -3.21 15.68
C ASP A 203 5.91 -2.37 14.42
N ALA A 204 4.87 -2.75 13.68
CA ALA A 204 4.49 -2.07 12.44
C ALA A 204 3.84 -0.69 12.65
N VAL A 205 3.35 -0.39 13.86
CA VAL A 205 2.77 0.91 14.22
C VAL A 205 3.85 1.85 14.73
N ASN A 206 4.77 1.35 15.55
CA ASN A 206 5.88 2.14 16.04
C ASN A 206 7.21 1.37 16.00
N SER A 207 8.15 1.89 15.21
CA SER A 207 9.52 1.40 15.10
C SER A 207 10.59 2.41 15.55
N SER A 208 10.18 3.51 16.18
CA SER A 208 11.06 4.50 16.79
C SER A 208 12.00 3.85 17.81
N THR A 209 13.20 4.41 17.93
CA THR A 209 14.20 4.12 18.94
C THR A 209 13.81 4.62 20.33
N THR A 210 13.12 5.76 20.42
CA THR A 210 12.64 6.33 21.68
C THR A 210 11.14 6.60 21.65
N CYS A 211 10.55 6.78 22.83
CA CYS A 211 9.15 7.19 22.98
C CYS A 211 8.94 7.92 24.31
N ALA A 212 7.81 8.59 24.47
CA ALA A 212 7.47 9.30 25.69
C ALA A 212 6.73 8.37 26.68
N GLN A 213 7.33 8.07 27.82
CA GLN A 213 6.64 7.42 28.94
C GLN A 213 5.94 8.49 29.78
N SER A 214 4.63 8.34 29.98
CA SER A 214 3.88 9.25 30.84
C SER A 214 4.28 9.13 32.31
N GLY A 215 4.03 10.20 33.06
CA GLY A 215 3.90 10.09 34.51
C GLY A 215 2.65 9.31 34.94
N THR A 216 2.43 9.23 36.24
CA THR A 216 1.24 8.62 36.87
C THR A 216 0.25 9.70 37.33
N GLY A 217 -1.04 9.40 37.26
CA GLY A 217 -2.12 10.30 37.66
C GLY A 217 -2.35 11.40 36.62
N TRP A 218 -2.84 12.56 37.07
CA TRP A 218 -3.12 13.73 36.22
C TRP A 218 -1.87 14.43 35.67
N GLN A 219 -0.77 13.70 35.53
CA GLN A 219 0.45 14.12 34.87
C GLN A 219 0.26 14.10 33.35
N LYS A 220 0.94 15.03 32.67
CA LYS A 220 0.70 15.33 31.25
C LYS A 220 1.99 15.28 30.45
N ILE A 221 1.84 14.96 29.18
CA ILE A 221 2.85 15.17 28.16
C ILE A 221 2.44 16.42 27.38
N GLU A 222 3.36 17.37 27.26
CA GLU A 222 3.19 18.61 26.52
C GLU A 222 3.95 18.53 25.21
N PHE A 223 3.26 18.87 24.13
CA PHE A 223 3.86 19.08 22.82
C PHE A 223 3.63 20.53 22.38
N PHE A 224 4.56 21.11 21.62
CA PHE A 224 4.52 22.53 21.25
C PHE A 224 4.48 22.74 19.72
N PRO A 225 3.46 22.23 19.02
CA PRO A 225 3.36 22.38 17.57
C PRO A 225 3.06 23.83 17.16
N THR A 226 3.01 24.09 15.86
CA THR A 226 2.36 25.29 15.31
C THR A 226 1.47 24.84 14.17
N TYR A 227 0.18 24.64 14.45
CA TYR A 227 -0.74 24.04 13.48
C TYR A 227 -2.13 24.68 13.54
N THR A 228 -2.71 25.00 12.39
CA THR A 228 -4.07 25.53 12.30
C THR A 228 -4.94 24.48 11.60
N PRO A 229 -5.83 23.77 12.31
CA PRO A 229 -6.65 22.74 11.70
C PRO A 229 -7.58 23.31 10.63
N VAL A 230 -7.76 22.54 9.56
CA VAL A 230 -8.76 22.70 8.51
C VAL A 230 -9.81 21.59 8.58
N SER A 231 -10.87 21.72 7.78
CA SER A 231 -11.96 20.74 7.77
C SER A 231 -11.45 19.35 7.40
N GLY A 232 -11.75 18.36 8.26
CA GLY A 232 -11.36 16.96 8.06
C GLY A 232 -10.09 16.54 8.79
N ASP A 233 -9.36 17.48 9.39
CA ASP A 233 -8.16 17.16 10.15
C ASP A 233 -8.45 16.41 11.44
N LYS A 234 -7.48 15.56 11.81
CA LYS A 234 -7.43 14.83 13.07
C LYS A 234 -6.03 14.94 13.67
N LEU A 235 -5.98 14.83 14.99
CA LEU A 235 -4.74 14.55 15.72
C LEU A 235 -4.58 13.04 15.86
N TYR A 236 -3.51 12.48 15.30
CA TYR A 236 -3.13 11.09 15.47
C TYR A 236 -2.02 10.95 16.51
N PHE A 237 -2.01 9.82 17.21
CA PHE A 237 -0.97 9.47 18.19
C PHE A 237 -0.99 7.96 18.44
N SER A 238 0.18 7.36 18.62
CA SER A 238 0.35 5.94 18.91
C SER A 238 0.52 5.71 20.42
N VAL A 239 -0.08 4.63 20.93
CA VAL A 239 -0.08 4.30 22.35
C VAL A 239 0.32 2.84 22.56
N TYR A 240 1.26 2.62 23.47
CA TYR A 240 1.49 1.32 24.10
C TYR A 240 1.18 1.40 25.59
N ASN A 241 0.24 0.60 26.06
CA ASN A 241 -0.35 0.65 27.40
C ASN A 241 -0.30 -0.72 28.11
N PRO A 242 0.89 -1.27 28.41
CA PRO A 242 1.03 -2.57 29.08
C PRO A 242 0.53 -2.56 30.53
N ASN A 243 0.33 -1.38 31.11
CA ASN A 243 -0.08 -1.21 32.51
C ASN A 243 -1.60 -0.99 32.67
N SER A 244 -2.37 -1.19 31.61
CA SER A 244 -3.84 -1.13 31.64
C SER A 244 -4.40 0.17 32.20
N VAL A 245 -3.79 1.29 31.84
CA VAL A 245 -4.38 2.62 32.05
C VAL A 245 -5.75 2.65 31.35
N THR A 246 -6.77 3.23 31.98
CA THR A 246 -8.16 3.10 31.51
C THR A 246 -8.54 4.12 30.44
N ALA A 247 -8.01 5.34 30.54
CA ALA A 247 -8.36 6.44 29.63
C ALA A 247 -7.29 7.53 29.61
N ALA A 248 -7.30 8.30 28.52
CA ALA A 248 -6.56 9.54 28.35
C ALA A 248 -7.48 10.75 28.14
N GLN A 249 -6.95 11.95 28.33
CA GLN A 249 -7.60 13.20 27.96
C GLN A 249 -6.67 14.09 27.15
N ILE A 250 -7.24 14.80 26.18
CA ILE A 250 -6.52 15.73 25.32
C ILE A 250 -7.09 17.13 25.51
N LYS A 251 -6.20 18.11 25.67
CA LYS A 251 -6.53 19.54 25.68
C LYS A 251 -5.56 20.33 24.82
N PHE A 252 -5.98 21.53 24.39
CA PHE A 252 -5.22 22.39 23.50
C PHE A 252 -5.02 23.80 24.08
N ASP A 253 -3.90 24.43 23.75
CA ASP A 253 -3.78 25.90 23.77
C ASP A 253 -3.81 26.45 22.34
N TYR A 254 -4.41 27.62 22.18
CA TYR A 254 -4.34 28.39 20.95
C TYR A 254 -3.35 29.55 21.06
N THR A 255 -2.69 29.90 19.94
CA THR A 255 -1.78 31.06 19.85
C THR A 255 -2.46 32.36 20.26
N SER A 256 -3.76 32.49 19.98
CA SER A 256 -4.55 33.66 20.34
C SER A 256 -5.84 33.24 21.05
N GLY A 257 -6.04 33.73 22.28
CA GLY A 257 -7.32 33.65 22.99
C GLY A 257 -7.32 32.65 24.14
N SER A 258 -7.85 31.45 23.88
CA SER A 258 -8.20 30.47 24.90
C SER A 258 -7.06 29.52 25.23
N THR A 259 -6.87 29.27 26.52
CA THR A 259 -5.97 28.24 27.03
C THR A 259 -6.76 27.07 27.60
N GLU A 260 -6.17 25.87 27.57
CA GLU A 260 -6.75 24.65 28.14
C GLU A 260 -8.15 24.31 27.59
N VAL A 261 -8.30 24.47 26.28
CA VAL A 261 -9.52 24.12 25.55
C VAL A 261 -9.67 22.60 25.51
N TRP A 262 -10.86 22.11 25.83
CA TRP A 262 -11.17 20.69 25.79
C TRP A 262 -11.03 20.14 24.37
N GLY A 263 -10.23 19.07 24.19
CA GLY A 263 -10.10 18.35 22.92
C GLY A 263 -10.93 17.07 22.91
N GLY A 264 -10.77 16.20 23.91
CA GLY A 264 -11.54 14.96 23.99
C GLY A 264 -11.06 13.95 25.01
N ASN A 265 -11.85 12.88 25.18
CA ASN A 265 -11.43 11.68 25.91
C ASN A 265 -10.91 10.65 24.91
N VAL A 266 -9.91 9.88 25.34
CA VAL A 266 -9.35 8.75 24.60
C VAL A 266 -9.62 7.48 25.39
N THR A 267 -10.23 6.49 24.74
CA THR A 267 -10.37 5.13 25.28
C THR A 267 -9.34 4.24 24.60
N TYR A 268 -8.54 3.54 25.38
CA TYR A 268 -7.53 2.65 24.83
C TYR A 268 -8.14 1.35 24.33
N GLU A 269 -7.68 0.90 23.17
CA GLU A 269 -8.09 -0.38 22.62
C GLU A 269 -7.36 -1.52 23.32
N ALA A 270 -7.98 -2.71 23.36
CA ALA A 270 -7.39 -3.88 24.03
C ALA A 270 -6.00 -4.24 23.50
N GLY A 271 -5.74 -3.99 22.21
CA GLY A 271 -4.45 -4.23 21.56
C GLY A 271 -3.28 -3.41 22.14
N ALA A 272 -3.57 -2.25 22.75
CA ALA A 272 -2.55 -1.38 23.33
C ALA A 272 -1.79 -2.04 24.50
N THR A 273 -2.36 -3.08 25.13
CA THR A 273 -1.69 -3.81 26.22
C THR A 273 -0.52 -4.68 25.78
N SER A 274 -0.47 -5.02 24.49
CA SER A 274 0.47 -5.99 23.91
C SER A 274 1.37 -5.40 22.82
N GLY A 275 1.00 -4.26 22.24
CA GLY A 275 1.75 -3.59 21.18
C GLY A 275 1.24 -2.17 20.99
N TRP A 276 1.82 -1.44 20.04
CA TRP A 276 1.41 -0.07 19.74
C TRP A 276 0.11 -0.04 18.96
N VAL A 277 -0.78 0.87 19.34
CA VAL A 277 -2.04 1.14 18.64
C VAL A 277 -2.15 2.61 18.34
N GLU A 278 -2.47 2.96 17.09
CA GLU A 278 -2.74 4.34 16.71
C GLU A 278 -4.17 4.73 17.11
N HIS A 279 -4.29 5.92 17.66
CA HIS A 279 -5.53 6.59 17.99
C HIS A 279 -5.66 7.90 17.21
N SER A 280 -6.89 8.38 17.08
CA SER A 280 -7.16 9.70 16.48
C SER A 280 -8.22 10.48 17.25
N LEU A 281 -8.12 11.81 17.18
CA LEU A 281 -9.10 12.75 17.69
C LEU A 281 -9.52 13.70 16.55
N ASP A 282 -10.83 13.83 16.31
CA ASP A 282 -11.40 14.76 15.33
C ASP A 282 -11.18 16.22 15.74
N LEU A 283 -10.70 17.06 14.81
CA LEU A 283 -10.40 18.47 15.07
C LEU A 283 -11.45 19.45 14.53
N THR A 284 -12.65 18.98 14.16
CA THR A 284 -13.72 19.82 13.60
C THR A 284 -14.05 21.04 14.48
N ASP A 285 -14.08 20.87 15.81
CA ASP A 285 -14.37 21.96 16.75
C ASP A 285 -13.19 22.94 16.95
N HIS A 286 -12.03 22.62 16.38
CA HIS A 286 -10.77 23.37 16.50
C HIS A 286 -10.37 24.07 15.19
N VAL A 287 -11.12 23.88 14.10
CA VAL A 287 -10.83 24.45 12.77
C VAL A 287 -10.66 25.97 12.83
N GLY A 288 -9.58 26.46 12.19
CA GLY A 288 -9.25 27.88 12.09
C GLY A 288 -8.56 28.47 13.33
N ASN A 289 -8.43 27.72 14.43
CA ASN A 289 -7.67 28.15 15.60
C ASN A 289 -6.27 27.54 15.58
N GLN A 290 -5.23 28.37 15.54
CA GLN A 290 -3.85 27.87 15.57
C GLN A 290 -3.53 27.26 16.94
N ILE A 291 -3.35 25.94 16.98
CA ILE A 291 -2.88 25.15 18.11
C ILE A 291 -1.37 25.37 18.27
N ASN A 292 -0.95 25.78 19.46
CA ASN A 292 0.46 25.95 19.81
C ASN A 292 0.92 25.07 20.98
N LYS A 293 -0.01 24.34 21.60
CA LYS A 293 0.29 23.35 22.62
C LYS A 293 -0.76 22.25 22.63
N ILE A 294 -0.31 21.02 22.85
CA ILE A 294 -1.15 19.87 23.13
C ILE A 294 -0.81 19.35 24.53
N TRP A 295 -1.82 19.08 25.33
CA TRP A 295 -1.70 18.35 26.59
C TRP A 295 -2.32 16.98 26.46
N LEU A 296 -1.48 15.95 26.61
CA LEU A 296 -1.90 14.57 26.68
C LEU A 296 -1.83 14.07 28.13
N TYR A 297 -3.00 13.96 28.77
CA TYR A 297 -3.15 13.34 30.09
C TYR A 297 -3.32 11.84 29.92
N VAL A 298 -2.20 11.16 29.70
CA VAL A 298 -2.15 9.73 29.36
C VAL A 298 -2.78 8.86 30.45
N ALA A 299 -2.55 9.18 31.72
CA ALA A 299 -3.00 8.40 32.87
C ALA A 299 -4.06 9.13 33.70
N SER A 300 -5.15 9.60 33.08
CA SER A 300 -6.16 10.55 33.60
C SER A 300 -6.75 10.23 34.99
N GLY A 301 -5.94 10.38 36.04
CA GLY A 301 -6.24 10.03 37.44
C GLY A 301 -5.78 8.64 37.89
N GLU A 302 -5.12 7.85 37.04
CA GLU A 302 -4.72 6.46 37.29
C GLU A 302 -3.30 6.36 37.87
N ALA A 303 -3.01 5.35 38.70
CA ALA A 303 -1.69 5.19 39.33
C ALA A 303 -0.60 4.58 38.42
N ASN A 304 -0.91 4.33 37.14
CA ASN A 304 -0.05 3.66 36.18
C ASN A 304 0.37 4.61 35.04
N SER A 305 1.38 4.23 34.26
CA SER A 305 1.85 4.99 33.08
C SER A 305 1.59 4.22 31.78
N ALA A 306 1.53 4.94 30.66
CA ALA A 306 1.60 4.36 29.31
C ALA A 306 2.63 5.11 28.45
N TYR A 307 2.91 4.59 27.27
CA TYR A 307 3.89 5.11 26.33
C TYR A 307 3.17 5.73 25.13
N ILE A 308 3.69 6.86 24.65
CA ILE A 308 3.14 7.65 23.56
C ILE A 308 4.23 7.93 22.53
N ASP A 309 3.86 7.87 21.25
CA ASP A 309 4.73 8.23 20.13
C ASP A 309 3.90 8.59 18.88
N ASN A 310 4.57 8.92 17.78
CA ASN A 310 3.99 9.22 16.46
C ASN A 310 2.80 10.17 16.56
N VAL A 311 3.02 11.34 17.17
CA VAL A 311 1.99 12.36 17.30
C VAL A 311 2.05 13.25 16.08
N TYR A 312 0.97 13.36 15.32
CA TYR A 312 0.93 14.14 14.09
C TYR A 312 -0.48 14.62 13.74
N PHE A 313 -0.57 15.64 12.90
CA PHE A 313 -1.83 16.09 12.32
C PHE A 313 -1.99 15.60 10.89
N HIS A 314 -3.16 15.05 10.55
CA HIS A 314 -3.48 14.64 9.18
C HIS A 314 -5.00 14.44 9.01
N THR A 315 -5.47 14.31 7.77
CA THR A 315 -6.90 14.03 7.47
C THR A 315 -7.24 12.54 7.58
N SER A 316 -6.26 11.67 7.32
CA SER A 316 -6.31 10.21 7.43
C SER A 316 -5.10 9.66 8.20
N SER A 317 -5.15 8.43 8.69
CA SER A 317 -3.94 7.78 9.21
C SER A 317 -2.90 7.65 8.09
N VAL A 318 -1.63 7.94 8.39
CA VAL A 318 -0.48 7.70 7.49
C VAL A 318 0.36 6.53 7.97
N ILE A 319 0.18 6.10 9.22
CA ILE A 319 0.74 4.85 9.72
C ILE A 319 -0.05 3.73 9.06
N SER A 320 0.67 2.81 8.40
CA SER A 320 0.04 1.57 7.97
C SER A 320 -0.41 0.85 9.23
N ALA A 321 -1.72 0.87 9.54
CA ALA A 321 -2.26 -0.04 10.53
C ALA A 321 -1.66 -1.43 10.24
N PRO A 322 -1.21 -2.18 11.27
CA PRO A 322 -0.57 -3.47 11.07
C PRO A 322 -1.54 -4.24 10.17
N SER A 323 -1.06 -4.72 9.02
CA SER A 323 -1.96 -5.35 8.07
C SER A 323 -2.74 -6.38 8.85
N THR A 324 -4.06 -6.18 8.97
CA THR A 324 -4.88 -7.05 9.81
C THR A 324 -4.85 -8.47 9.27
N GLN A 325 -4.26 -8.68 8.10
CA GLN A 325 -4.02 -9.96 7.48
C GLN A 325 -2.58 -10.10 6.99
N THR A 326 -1.97 -11.25 7.27
CA THR A 326 -0.75 -11.74 6.64
C THR A 326 -1.00 -13.10 6.00
N TYR A 327 -1.01 -13.18 4.67
CA TYR A 327 -1.12 -14.44 3.95
C TYR A 327 0.22 -15.19 3.92
N PHE A 328 0.19 -16.46 4.29
CA PHE A 328 1.29 -17.40 4.07
C PHE A 328 1.10 -18.17 2.76
N TYR A 329 -0.15 -18.43 2.39
CA TYR A 329 -0.50 -19.00 1.10
C TYR A 329 -1.89 -18.56 0.67
N GLN A 330 -1.98 -17.98 -0.52
CA GLN A 330 -3.18 -17.89 -1.35
C GLN A 330 -2.66 -17.92 -2.80
N GLU A 331 -3.48 -18.30 -3.78
CA GLU A 331 -3.06 -18.32 -5.19
C GLU A 331 -2.28 -17.06 -5.64
N ALA A 332 -2.59 -15.91 -5.03
CA ALA A 332 -1.96 -14.61 -5.27
C ALA A 332 -0.89 -14.18 -4.24
N VAL A 333 -0.71 -14.83 -3.09
CA VAL A 333 0.24 -14.35 -2.06
C VAL A 333 1.00 -15.52 -1.45
N GLU A 334 2.32 -15.52 -1.61
CA GLU A 334 3.24 -16.42 -0.90
C GLU A 334 4.20 -15.56 -0.08
N ASN A 335 3.94 -15.45 1.23
CA ASN A 335 4.90 -14.87 2.16
C ASN A 335 5.80 -15.98 2.71
N GLY A 336 6.72 -16.46 1.88
CA GLY A 336 7.66 -17.49 2.31
C GLY A 336 8.18 -18.38 1.19
N THR A 337 8.82 -19.47 1.60
CA THR A 337 9.06 -20.63 0.73
C THR A 337 8.15 -21.75 1.18
N ILE A 338 7.54 -22.46 0.24
CA ILE A 338 6.75 -23.65 0.55
C ILE A 338 7.55 -24.91 0.23
N TRP A 339 7.54 -25.85 1.17
CA TRP A 339 8.06 -27.20 0.97
C TRP A 339 6.97 -28.23 1.17
N HIS A 340 6.96 -29.24 0.32
CA HIS A 340 5.95 -30.29 0.29
C HIS A 340 6.59 -31.66 0.37
N ASN A 341 6.03 -32.54 1.20
CA ASN A 341 6.27 -33.98 1.13
C ASN A 341 4.95 -34.67 0.76
N GLY A 342 4.77 -34.97 -0.53
CA GLY A 342 3.52 -35.58 -1.03
C GLY A 342 2.35 -34.62 -1.15
N VAL A 343 2.62 -33.33 -1.37
CA VAL A 343 1.61 -32.29 -1.64
C VAL A 343 1.96 -31.62 -2.97
N THR A 344 0.93 -31.30 -3.76
CA THR A 344 1.07 -30.65 -5.07
C THR A 344 0.09 -29.50 -5.24
N ASP A 345 0.52 -28.44 -5.93
CA ASP A 345 -0.39 -27.45 -6.51
C ASP A 345 -1.26 -28.13 -7.58
N ILE A 346 -2.59 -28.07 -7.44
CA ILE A 346 -3.56 -28.60 -8.40
C ILE A 346 -4.56 -27.53 -8.82
N SER A 347 -5.25 -27.72 -9.94
CA SER A 347 -6.42 -26.90 -10.26
C SER A 347 -7.47 -27.01 -9.16
N ASN A 348 -8.06 -25.89 -8.76
CA ASN A 348 -9.10 -25.88 -7.73
C ASN A 348 -10.25 -26.82 -8.14
N PRO A 349 -10.50 -27.90 -7.37
CA PRO A 349 -11.53 -28.87 -7.70
C PRO A 349 -12.96 -28.31 -7.58
N LEU A 350 -13.15 -27.21 -6.84
CA LEU A 350 -14.44 -26.56 -6.64
C LEU A 350 -14.24 -25.06 -6.37
N SER A 351 -14.48 -24.20 -7.35
CA SER A 351 -14.47 -22.74 -7.12
C SER A 351 -15.81 -22.29 -6.52
N ASP A 352 -15.78 -21.68 -5.34
CA ASP A 352 -16.96 -21.16 -4.66
C ASP A 352 -16.69 -19.81 -3.97
N SER A 353 -17.64 -19.32 -3.17
CA SER A 353 -17.51 -18.02 -2.49
C SER A 353 -16.48 -18.01 -1.35
N VAL A 354 -16.10 -19.18 -0.83
CA VAL A 354 -15.08 -19.31 0.23
C VAL A 354 -13.69 -19.43 -0.41
N ASN A 355 -13.58 -20.15 -1.53
CA ASN A 355 -12.36 -20.22 -2.30
C ASN A 355 -12.59 -20.04 -3.82
N PRO A 356 -12.43 -18.80 -4.34
CA PRO A 356 -12.52 -18.52 -5.76
C PRO A 356 -11.21 -18.80 -6.53
N SER A 357 -10.12 -19.21 -5.86
CA SER A 357 -8.81 -19.40 -6.48
C SER A 357 -8.81 -20.48 -7.56
N SER A 358 -7.94 -20.38 -8.55
CA SER A 358 -7.83 -21.35 -9.66
C SER A 358 -6.84 -22.48 -9.38
N ILE A 359 -5.92 -22.30 -8.43
CA ILE A 359 -4.93 -23.28 -7.98
C ILE A 359 -4.97 -23.38 -6.47
N VAL A 360 -4.89 -24.60 -5.94
CA VAL A 360 -4.92 -24.90 -4.51
C VAL A 360 -3.86 -25.95 -4.15
N LEU A 361 -3.51 -26.06 -2.88
CA LEU A 361 -2.67 -27.17 -2.39
C LEU A 361 -3.53 -28.41 -2.20
N GLN A 362 -3.00 -29.58 -2.56
CA GLN A 362 -3.60 -30.86 -2.25
C GLN A 362 -2.52 -31.87 -1.85
N ASN A 363 -2.71 -32.59 -0.73
CA ASN A 363 -1.89 -33.78 -0.48
C ASN A 363 -2.32 -34.91 -1.43
N ASP A 364 -1.35 -35.68 -1.94
CA ASP A 364 -1.59 -36.71 -2.95
C ASP A 364 -2.31 -37.95 -2.36
N GLY A 365 -2.40 -38.04 -1.02
CA GLY A 365 -3.15 -39.08 -0.32
C GLY A 365 -2.51 -40.47 -0.47
N THR A 366 -1.25 -40.59 -0.87
CA THR A 366 -0.61 -41.89 -1.15
C THR A 366 0.19 -42.45 0.02
N ALA A 367 0.54 -41.64 1.01
CA ALA A 367 1.31 -42.06 2.18
C ALA A 367 0.81 -41.40 3.47
N SER A 368 0.94 -42.11 4.59
CA SER A 368 0.82 -41.50 5.91
C SER A 368 1.98 -40.52 6.14
N TRP A 369 1.72 -39.42 6.86
CA TRP A 369 2.72 -38.39 7.23
C TRP A 369 3.20 -37.47 6.11
N GLN A 370 2.35 -37.20 5.13
CA GLN A 370 2.59 -36.13 4.16
C GLN A 370 2.34 -34.77 4.78
N GLU A 371 3.21 -33.82 4.52
CA GLU A 371 3.16 -32.51 5.19
C GLU A 371 3.39 -31.37 4.21
N THR A 372 2.76 -30.24 4.52
CA THR A 372 3.12 -28.95 3.93
C THR A 372 3.82 -28.13 4.97
N GLN A 373 5.01 -27.66 4.63
CA GLN A 373 5.76 -26.70 5.42
C GLN A 373 5.74 -25.35 4.71
N LEU A 374 5.35 -24.31 5.44
CA LEU A 374 5.47 -22.93 5.02
C LEU A 374 6.63 -22.33 5.82
N PHE A 375 7.51 -21.58 5.17
CA PHE A 375 8.62 -20.87 5.81
C PHE A 375 8.41 -19.36 5.67
N PRO A 376 7.70 -18.71 6.61
CA PRO A 376 7.45 -17.28 6.57
C PRO A 376 8.74 -16.46 6.59
N SER A 377 8.75 -15.33 5.86
CA SER A 377 9.94 -14.46 5.79
C SER A 377 10.22 -13.74 7.12
N ALA A 378 9.17 -13.32 7.84
CA ALA A 378 9.13 -13.01 9.26
C ALA A 378 7.67 -12.72 9.67
N TYR A 379 7.20 -13.25 10.81
CA TYR A 379 5.94 -12.82 11.41
C TYR A 379 6.01 -12.97 12.93
N THR A 380 5.67 -11.91 13.68
CA THR A 380 5.54 -11.97 15.14
C THR A 380 4.06 -11.90 15.49
N ILE A 381 3.60 -12.85 16.28
CA ILE A 381 2.19 -12.97 16.66
C ILE A 381 1.79 -11.77 17.52
N GLN A 382 0.70 -11.12 17.13
CA GLN A 382 0.08 -9.97 17.77
C GLN A 382 -1.15 -10.39 18.57
N SER A 383 -1.59 -9.52 19.49
CA SER A 383 -2.83 -9.77 20.22
C SER A 383 -4.04 -9.72 19.30
N GLY A 384 -4.97 -10.67 19.50
CA GLY A 384 -6.14 -10.84 18.66
C GLY A 384 -5.91 -11.72 17.43
N ASP A 385 -4.67 -12.09 17.13
CA ASP A 385 -4.34 -12.93 15.98
C ASP A 385 -5.01 -14.30 16.05
N LYS A 386 -5.54 -14.68 14.89
CA LYS A 386 -6.03 -16.01 14.60
C LYS A 386 -5.40 -16.50 13.30
N PHE A 387 -5.00 -17.77 13.28
CA PHE A 387 -4.59 -18.44 12.07
C PHE A 387 -5.82 -18.97 11.34
N TYR A 388 -6.01 -18.57 10.09
CA TYR A 388 -7.08 -18.98 9.19
C TYR A 388 -6.56 -19.88 8.08
N ILE A 389 -7.40 -20.84 7.68
CA ILE A 389 -7.13 -21.74 6.56
C ILE A 389 -8.45 -22.30 6.02
N SER A 390 -8.56 -22.40 4.69
CA SER A 390 -9.70 -22.98 4.00
C SER A 390 -9.41 -24.42 3.56
N PHE A 391 -10.39 -25.31 3.70
CA PHE A 391 -10.32 -26.72 3.32
C PHE A 391 -11.43 -27.13 2.37
N TYR A 392 -11.12 -28.05 1.47
CA TYR A 392 -12.09 -28.82 0.72
C TYR A 392 -11.79 -30.31 0.83
N ASN A 393 -12.70 -31.06 1.46
CA ASN A 393 -12.52 -32.48 1.82
C ASN A 393 -13.62 -33.37 1.20
N PRO A 394 -13.61 -33.57 -0.14
CA PRO A 394 -14.60 -34.42 -0.81
C PRO A 394 -14.44 -35.91 -0.46
N ASN A 395 -13.28 -36.29 0.10
CA ASN A 395 -12.92 -37.68 0.34
C ASN A 395 -13.07 -38.12 1.81
N SER A 396 -13.62 -37.24 2.66
CA SER A 396 -13.84 -37.51 4.09
C SER A 396 -12.57 -37.94 4.84
N ALA A 397 -11.45 -37.27 4.57
CA ALA A 397 -10.27 -37.37 5.41
C ALA A 397 -10.61 -37.01 6.88
N ALA A 398 -9.94 -37.64 7.83
CA ALA A 398 -9.94 -37.28 9.24
C ALA A 398 -9.14 -35.99 9.48
N ASN A 399 -9.33 -35.37 10.65
CA ASN A 399 -8.78 -34.07 11.07
C ASN A 399 -7.31 -33.83 10.67
N TRP A 400 -6.86 -32.57 10.73
CA TRP A 400 -5.48 -32.21 10.41
C TRP A 400 -4.81 -31.56 11.62
N GLN A 401 -3.49 -31.71 11.73
CA GLN A 401 -2.67 -31.14 12.79
C GLN A 401 -1.93 -29.91 12.28
N LEU A 402 -2.00 -28.81 13.02
CA LEU A 402 -1.17 -27.62 12.83
C LEU A 402 -0.02 -27.63 13.84
N ARG A 403 1.18 -27.31 13.37
CA ARG A 403 2.34 -27.09 14.24
C ARG A 403 3.12 -25.87 13.75
N MET A 404 3.70 -25.12 14.68
CA MET A 404 4.51 -23.92 14.36
C MET A 404 5.85 -23.96 15.07
N ASP A 405 6.88 -23.45 14.40
CA ASP A 405 8.20 -23.25 14.96
C ASP A 405 8.33 -21.80 15.43
N LEU A 406 8.35 -21.64 16.75
CA LEU A 406 8.34 -20.34 17.42
C LEU A 406 9.76 -20.01 17.91
N SER A 407 10.32 -18.93 17.38
CA SER A 407 11.75 -18.60 17.52
C SER A 407 12.18 -18.34 18.97
N THR A 408 11.27 -17.84 19.80
CA THR A 408 11.50 -17.47 21.21
C THR A 408 11.45 -18.68 22.15
N THR A 409 10.63 -19.70 21.86
CA THR A 409 10.68 -20.99 22.57
C THR A 409 11.71 -21.97 22.02
N GLY A 410 12.21 -21.74 20.79
CA GLY A 410 13.18 -22.59 20.10
C GLY A 410 12.71 -24.03 19.91
N SER A 411 11.41 -24.28 20.03
CA SER A 411 10.80 -25.60 20.08
C SER A 411 9.63 -25.67 19.11
N PHE A 412 9.56 -26.80 18.40
CA PHE A 412 8.45 -27.06 17.51
C PHE A 412 7.19 -27.33 18.31
N THR A 413 6.31 -26.33 18.36
CA THR A 413 5.16 -26.31 19.27
C THR A 413 3.91 -26.72 18.52
N GLN A 414 3.24 -27.75 19.03
CA GLN A 414 1.88 -28.05 18.58
C GLN A 414 0.97 -26.97 19.13
N ILE A 415 0.40 -26.18 18.23
CA ILE A 415 -0.53 -25.10 18.59
C ILE A 415 -1.85 -25.77 18.96
N SER A 416 -2.08 -26.04 20.24
CA SER A 416 -3.15 -26.94 20.68
C SER A 416 -4.42 -26.24 21.14
N GLY A 417 -5.54 -26.73 20.62
CA GLY A 417 -6.88 -26.68 21.20
C GLY A 417 -7.78 -27.75 20.57
N GLY A 418 -7.26 -28.96 20.39
CA GLY A 418 -7.77 -29.93 19.42
C GLY A 418 -7.12 -29.69 18.05
N ASP A 419 -6.74 -30.78 17.37
CA ASP A 419 -6.38 -30.72 15.95
C ASP A 419 -7.47 -29.93 15.22
N PRO A 420 -7.16 -28.86 14.47
CA PRO A 420 -8.18 -28.16 13.72
C PRO A 420 -8.98 -29.18 12.90
N ALA A 421 -10.26 -29.29 13.21
CA ALA A 421 -11.13 -30.23 12.54
C ALA A 421 -11.58 -29.54 11.25
N HIS A 422 -11.09 -30.01 10.10
CA HIS A 422 -11.92 -29.88 8.91
C HIS A 422 -13.09 -30.85 9.13
N ASP A 423 -14.33 -30.40 8.93
CA ASP A 423 -15.48 -31.29 9.15
C ASP A 423 -15.41 -32.44 8.12
N SER A 424 -15.41 -33.68 8.62
CA SER A 424 -15.33 -34.91 7.81
C SER A 424 -16.48 -35.04 6.80
N ASN A 425 -17.52 -34.21 6.94
CA ASN A 425 -18.69 -34.15 6.07
C ASN A 425 -18.69 -32.95 5.10
N THR A 426 -17.58 -32.22 4.95
CA THR A 426 -17.46 -31.06 4.03
C THR A 426 -17.28 -31.45 2.57
N SER A 427 -18.07 -32.41 2.10
CA SER A 427 -18.03 -32.87 0.71
C SER A 427 -18.68 -31.90 -0.28
N SER A 428 -19.36 -30.84 0.21
CA SER A 428 -20.21 -29.95 -0.60
C SER A 428 -19.61 -28.58 -0.92
N GLY A 429 -18.49 -28.19 -0.32
CA GLY A 429 -17.95 -26.83 -0.47
C GLY A 429 -16.67 -26.60 0.34
N TRP A 430 -15.96 -25.52 0.02
CA TRP A 430 -14.85 -25.05 0.83
C TRP A 430 -15.34 -24.52 2.19
N VAL A 431 -14.55 -24.77 3.24
CA VAL A 431 -14.84 -24.31 4.60
C VAL A 431 -13.59 -23.68 5.19
N GLU A 432 -13.73 -22.48 5.74
CA GLU A 432 -12.70 -21.84 6.52
C GLU A 432 -12.79 -22.24 7.99
N VAL A 433 -11.63 -22.50 8.61
CA VAL A 433 -11.49 -22.66 10.04
C VAL A 433 -10.46 -21.65 10.57
N SER A 434 -10.55 -21.36 11.86
CA SER A 434 -9.62 -20.44 12.53
C SER A 434 -9.10 -21.03 13.84
N LEU A 435 -7.87 -20.68 14.20
CA LEU A 435 -7.22 -21.05 15.46
C LEU A 435 -6.75 -19.80 16.19
N ASP A 436 -7.11 -19.69 17.47
CA ASP A 436 -6.69 -18.58 18.31
C ASP A 436 -5.20 -18.68 18.66
N LEU A 437 -4.45 -17.60 18.42
CA LEU A 437 -3.03 -17.51 18.72
C LEU A 437 -2.74 -16.67 19.98
N SER A 438 -3.76 -16.26 20.74
CA SER A 438 -3.63 -15.43 21.94
C SER A 438 -2.60 -15.92 22.96
N SER A 439 -2.35 -17.23 23.05
CA SER A 439 -1.35 -17.81 23.96
C SER A 439 0.11 -17.68 23.48
N TYR A 440 0.33 -17.16 22.28
CA TYR A 440 1.64 -17.10 21.61
C TYR A 440 2.01 -15.67 21.18
N VAL A 441 1.31 -14.66 21.68
CA VAL A 441 1.60 -13.24 21.41
C VAL A 441 3.06 -12.92 21.75
N GLY A 442 3.77 -12.25 20.84
CA GLY A 442 5.19 -11.91 20.96
C GLY A 442 6.14 -12.99 20.41
N GLU A 443 5.66 -14.20 20.12
CA GLU A 443 6.48 -15.24 19.49
C GLU A 443 6.62 -14.99 17.98
N SER A 444 7.81 -15.19 17.41
CA SER A 444 7.99 -15.14 15.95
C SER A 444 7.85 -16.50 15.30
N ILE A 445 7.06 -16.57 14.23
CA ILE A 445 6.85 -17.77 13.41
C ILE A 445 7.95 -17.87 12.37
N SER A 446 8.74 -18.94 12.44
CA SER A 446 9.79 -19.24 11.46
C SER A 446 9.43 -20.39 10.51
N LYS A 447 8.44 -21.21 10.89
CA LYS A 447 7.93 -22.31 10.09
C LYS A 447 6.52 -22.69 10.55
N ILE A 448 5.66 -23.00 9.62
CA ILE A 448 4.32 -23.55 9.85
C ILE A 448 4.28 -24.92 9.19
N GLN A 449 3.75 -25.93 9.85
CA GLN A 449 3.60 -27.26 9.28
C GLN A 449 2.15 -27.76 9.42
N LEU A 450 1.63 -28.29 8.32
CA LEU A 450 0.29 -28.84 8.17
C LEU A 450 0.39 -30.33 7.89
N TYR A 451 -0.29 -31.15 8.69
CA TYR A 451 -0.32 -32.62 8.52
C TYR A 451 -1.77 -33.14 8.56
N PRO A 452 -2.18 -34.08 7.69
CA PRO A 452 -3.36 -34.89 7.97
C PRO A 452 -3.11 -35.77 9.20
N VAL A 453 -4.14 -36.05 10.00
CA VAL A 453 -4.05 -36.90 11.20
C VAL A 453 -3.51 -38.28 10.85
N ALA A 454 -2.73 -38.83 11.79
CA ALA A 454 -1.95 -40.04 11.63
C ALA A 454 -2.77 -41.23 11.06
N GLY A 455 -2.34 -41.72 9.89
CA GLY A 455 -2.71 -43.04 9.37
C GLY A 455 -3.59 -43.06 8.12
N GLU A 456 -4.12 -41.92 7.68
CA GLU A 456 -5.01 -41.87 6.50
C GLU A 456 -4.29 -41.42 5.23
N SER A 457 -4.32 -42.30 4.22
CA SER A 457 -3.90 -42.06 2.84
C SER A 457 -5.10 -41.50 2.04
N ILE A 458 -5.55 -40.30 2.39
CA ILE A 458 -6.70 -39.64 1.77
C ILE A 458 -6.32 -38.19 1.39
N SER A 459 -6.66 -37.78 0.17
CA SER A 459 -6.37 -36.43 -0.32
C SER A 459 -7.42 -35.41 0.15
N ILE A 460 -6.94 -34.25 0.57
CA ILE A 460 -7.65 -33.05 0.98
C ILE A 460 -6.99 -31.83 0.33
N SER A 461 -7.79 -30.85 -0.05
CA SER A 461 -7.31 -29.59 -0.60
C SER A 461 -7.36 -28.47 0.44
N TYR A 462 -6.40 -27.56 0.40
CA TYR A 462 -6.31 -26.39 1.28
C TYR A 462 -5.78 -25.14 0.57
N ASP A 463 -6.22 -23.99 1.05
CA ASP A 463 -5.92 -22.66 0.49
C ASP A 463 -6.24 -21.56 1.52
N ASN A 464 -6.06 -20.29 1.18
CA ASN A 464 -6.36 -19.13 2.02
C ASN A 464 -5.76 -19.26 3.42
N ILE A 465 -4.44 -19.49 3.49
CA ILE A 465 -3.69 -19.63 4.72
C ILE A 465 -3.16 -18.26 5.14
N TYR A 466 -3.68 -17.71 6.23
CA TYR A 466 -3.29 -16.39 6.71
C TYR A 466 -3.41 -16.27 8.23
N ILE A 467 -2.77 -15.25 8.82
CA ILE A 467 -3.11 -14.79 10.16
C ILE A 467 -3.85 -13.47 10.05
N SER A 468 -4.91 -13.32 10.84
CA SER A 468 -5.68 -12.08 10.98
C SER A 468 -6.41 -11.99 12.31
N SER A 469 -6.87 -10.81 12.71
CA SER A 469 -7.76 -10.66 13.87
C SER A 469 -9.21 -11.10 13.58
N ALA A 470 -9.61 -11.13 12.32
CA ALA A 470 -10.93 -11.57 11.85
C ALA A 470 -10.88 -12.25 10.47
N SER A 471 -11.90 -13.07 10.14
CA SER A 471 -12.02 -13.65 8.80
C SER A 471 -12.22 -12.55 7.77
N VAL A 472 -11.58 -12.68 6.61
CA VAL A 472 -11.70 -11.71 5.51
C VAL A 472 -12.38 -12.27 4.26
N LEU A 473 -12.81 -13.54 4.29
CA LEU A 473 -13.38 -14.20 3.11
C LEU A 473 -14.78 -13.67 2.72
N SER A 474 -15.30 -12.64 3.42
CA SER A 474 -16.55 -11.95 3.07
C SER A 474 -16.38 -10.79 2.06
N THR A 475 -15.18 -10.51 1.55
CA THR A 475 -14.96 -9.40 0.60
C THR A 475 -14.31 -9.90 -0.68
N SER A 476 -15.10 -9.99 -1.74
CA SER A 476 -14.79 -10.45 -3.10
C SER A 476 -13.71 -9.67 -3.88
N ASP A 477 -12.88 -8.85 -3.22
CA ASP A 477 -11.85 -8.03 -3.88
C ASP A 477 -10.46 -8.45 -3.40
N PHE A 478 -9.77 -9.26 -4.20
CA PHE A 478 -8.37 -9.63 -3.93
C PHE A 478 -7.49 -9.37 -5.14
N LEU A 479 -6.36 -8.69 -4.91
CA LEU A 479 -5.33 -8.41 -5.90
C LEU A 479 -4.61 -9.70 -6.30
N LYS A 480 -4.76 -10.12 -7.56
CA LYS A 480 -4.01 -11.23 -8.15
C LYS A 480 -2.53 -10.86 -8.33
N ASN A 481 -1.62 -11.70 -7.83
CA ASN A 481 -0.19 -11.55 -8.11
C ASN A 481 0.15 -12.13 -9.48
N GLU A 482 0.51 -11.24 -10.39
CA GLU A 482 0.63 -11.52 -11.82
C GLU A 482 1.90 -12.29 -12.22
N SER A 483 2.68 -12.84 -11.27
CA SER A 483 4.06 -13.30 -11.55
C SER A 483 4.50 -14.64 -10.91
N LYS A 484 3.59 -15.57 -10.55
CA LYS A 484 3.97 -16.88 -9.97
C LYS A 484 4.57 -17.81 -11.04
N VAL A 485 5.66 -18.51 -10.68
CA VAL A 485 6.32 -19.54 -11.50
C VAL A 485 6.56 -20.80 -10.67
N PHE A 486 6.15 -21.96 -11.17
CA PHE A 486 6.31 -23.24 -10.47
C PHE A 486 6.63 -24.38 -11.45
N VAL A 487 7.09 -25.53 -10.95
CA VAL A 487 7.35 -26.73 -11.78
C VAL A 487 6.38 -27.85 -11.39
N GLY A 488 5.56 -28.30 -12.34
CA GLY A 488 4.65 -29.42 -12.12
C GLY A 488 5.37 -30.76 -12.00
N ALA A 489 4.68 -31.78 -11.50
CA ALA A 489 5.23 -33.14 -11.32
C ALA A 489 5.77 -33.77 -12.62
N ASN A 490 5.27 -33.32 -13.77
CA ASN A 490 5.75 -33.72 -15.10
C ASN A 490 7.02 -32.96 -15.55
N GLY A 491 7.60 -32.11 -14.70
CA GLY A 491 8.75 -31.27 -14.99
C GLY A 491 8.46 -30.03 -15.81
N ILE A 492 7.19 -29.77 -16.16
CA ILE A 492 6.80 -28.57 -16.92
C ILE A 492 6.79 -27.36 -15.99
N VAL A 493 7.45 -26.28 -16.41
CA VAL A 493 7.39 -24.99 -15.73
C VAL A 493 6.09 -24.31 -16.11
N ASN A 494 5.32 -23.87 -15.14
CA ASN A 494 4.07 -23.16 -15.31
C ASN A 494 4.18 -21.73 -14.80
N PHE A 495 3.45 -20.82 -15.45
CA PHE A 495 3.39 -19.40 -15.18
C PHE A 495 1.93 -19.02 -14.92
N SER A 496 1.67 -18.23 -13.88
CA SER A 496 0.30 -17.74 -13.62
C SER A 496 -0.19 -16.76 -14.70
N LYS A 497 0.73 -16.03 -15.35
CA LYS A 497 0.47 -15.13 -16.48
C LYS A 497 0.98 -15.70 -17.79
N VAL A 498 0.24 -15.43 -18.87
CA VAL A 498 0.67 -15.69 -20.25
C VAL A 498 1.98 -14.99 -20.51
N GLN A 499 3.01 -15.77 -20.86
CA GLN A 499 4.30 -15.25 -21.27
C GLN A 499 4.27 -15.05 -22.78
N GLU A 500 4.22 -13.80 -23.24
CA GLU A 500 4.23 -13.45 -24.66
C GLU A 500 5.65 -13.20 -25.16
N ASP A 501 6.01 -13.88 -26.25
CA ASP A 501 7.34 -13.80 -26.90
C ASP A 501 8.51 -13.85 -25.91
N ALA A 502 8.38 -14.71 -24.89
CA ALA A 502 9.34 -14.77 -23.80
C ALA A 502 10.36 -15.87 -24.03
N THR A 503 11.62 -15.56 -23.77
CA THR A 503 12.69 -16.54 -23.69
C THR A 503 12.84 -17.02 -22.25
N LEU A 504 12.52 -18.27 -22.01
CA LEU A 504 12.76 -18.98 -20.75
C LEU A 504 14.21 -19.50 -20.71
N TYR A 505 14.90 -19.23 -19.62
CA TYR A 505 16.20 -19.78 -19.25
C TYR A 505 16.06 -20.48 -17.90
N ILE A 506 16.60 -21.69 -17.77
CA ILE A 506 16.63 -22.42 -16.50
C ILE A 506 18.06 -22.82 -16.22
N PHE A 507 18.56 -22.50 -15.04
CA PHE A 507 19.89 -22.83 -14.56
C PHE A 507 19.79 -23.76 -13.35
N ASP A 508 20.77 -24.66 -13.20
CA ASP A 508 20.92 -25.42 -11.96
C ASP A 508 21.59 -24.57 -10.87
N VAL A 509 21.73 -25.15 -9.66
CA VAL A 509 22.37 -24.48 -8.52
C VAL A 509 23.85 -24.11 -8.74
N LYS A 510 24.51 -24.68 -9.75
CA LYS A 510 25.90 -24.37 -10.11
C LYS A 510 25.97 -23.29 -11.19
N GLY A 511 24.83 -22.75 -11.63
CA GLY A 511 24.73 -21.75 -12.69
C GLY A 511 24.85 -22.33 -14.10
N ALA A 512 24.80 -23.66 -14.27
CA ALA A 512 24.82 -24.27 -15.60
C ALA A 512 23.44 -24.13 -16.25
N LEU A 513 23.39 -23.66 -17.51
CA LEU A 513 22.15 -23.55 -18.27
C LEU A 513 21.64 -24.95 -18.63
N ILE A 514 20.46 -25.30 -18.11
CA ILE A 514 19.79 -26.59 -18.28
C ILE A 514 18.80 -26.54 -19.44
N LEU A 515 18.04 -25.45 -19.55
CA LEU A 515 16.98 -25.32 -20.53
C LEU A 515 16.90 -23.88 -21.04
N LYS A 516 16.77 -23.74 -22.36
CA LYS A 516 16.46 -22.48 -23.03
C LYS A 516 15.40 -22.72 -24.09
N GLU A 517 14.34 -21.93 -24.06
CA GLU A 517 13.30 -21.99 -25.10
C GLU A 517 12.48 -20.71 -25.23
N GLN A 518 11.77 -20.60 -26.35
CA GLN A 518 10.75 -19.58 -26.56
C GLN A 518 9.38 -20.12 -26.14
N ILE A 519 8.75 -19.41 -25.22
CA ILE A 519 7.41 -19.68 -24.73
C ILE A 519 6.45 -18.59 -25.22
N ASN A 520 5.23 -19.02 -25.54
CA ASN A 520 4.13 -18.14 -25.87
C ASN A 520 2.86 -18.74 -25.25
N GLY A 521 2.64 -18.48 -23.95
CA GLY A 521 1.65 -19.18 -23.14
C GLY A 521 2.00 -19.28 -21.65
N ASN A 522 1.24 -20.09 -20.91
CA ASN A 522 1.37 -20.25 -19.44
C ASN A 522 2.31 -21.39 -19.03
N SER A 523 3.02 -22.01 -19.96
CA SER A 523 3.86 -23.16 -19.62
C SER A 523 5.03 -23.36 -20.57
N SER A 524 6.08 -23.99 -20.05
CA SER A 524 7.19 -24.47 -20.83
C SER A 524 6.74 -25.59 -21.77
N LYS A 525 7.37 -25.66 -22.93
CA LYS A 525 7.16 -26.76 -23.90
C LYS A 525 8.00 -27.98 -23.51
N LYS A 526 9.13 -27.75 -22.84
CA LYS A 526 10.05 -28.79 -22.40
C LYS A 526 9.96 -28.98 -20.90
N ALA A 527 10.04 -30.23 -20.48
CA ALA A 527 10.09 -30.64 -19.09
C ALA A 527 11.53 -30.67 -18.58
N LEU A 528 11.70 -30.36 -17.29
CA LEU A 528 12.85 -30.72 -16.51
C LEU A 528 12.83 -32.23 -16.26
N ASN A 529 13.98 -32.89 -16.41
CA ASN A 529 14.09 -34.35 -16.30
C ASN A 529 14.77 -34.81 -15.00
N LYS A 530 15.15 -33.87 -14.13
CA LYS A 530 15.83 -34.16 -12.87
C LYS A 530 15.20 -33.32 -11.78
N LYS A 531 14.91 -33.95 -10.65
CA LYS A 531 14.50 -33.25 -9.43
C LYS A 531 15.67 -32.39 -8.94
N GLY A 532 15.38 -31.19 -8.43
CA GLY A 532 16.39 -30.27 -7.92
C GLY A 532 15.89 -28.83 -7.80
N LEU A 533 16.73 -27.98 -7.20
CA LEU A 533 16.52 -26.53 -7.16
C LEU A 533 17.04 -25.91 -8.46
N TYR A 534 16.24 -25.01 -9.02
CA TYR A 534 16.51 -24.33 -10.29
C TYR A 534 16.34 -22.82 -10.17
N PHE A 535 17.18 -22.10 -10.90
CA PHE A 535 17.03 -20.65 -11.11
C PHE A 535 16.41 -20.43 -12.49
N ILE A 536 15.21 -19.88 -12.51
CA ILE A 536 14.53 -19.51 -13.74
C ILE A 536 14.79 -18.04 -14.03
N LYS A 537 15.13 -17.73 -15.28
CA LYS A 537 15.16 -16.39 -15.80
C LYS A 537 14.26 -16.32 -17.02
N LEU A 538 13.29 -15.43 -17.00
CA LEU A 538 12.46 -15.09 -18.16
C LEU A 538 12.98 -13.79 -18.74
N LYS A 539 13.03 -13.72 -20.06
CA LYS A 539 13.26 -12.48 -20.79
C LYS A 539 12.11 -12.27 -21.76
N ASN A 540 11.37 -11.18 -21.62
CA ASN A 540 10.37 -10.76 -22.58
C ASN A 540 10.66 -9.31 -23.01
N ASN A 541 9.75 -8.71 -23.78
CA ASN A 541 9.89 -7.34 -24.26
C ASN A 541 9.78 -6.29 -23.14
N LEU A 542 9.30 -6.68 -21.96
CA LEU A 542 9.17 -5.83 -20.77
C LEU A 542 10.40 -5.90 -19.84
N GLY A 543 11.33 -6.83 -20.07
CA GLY A 543 12.56 -6.96 -19.30
C GLY A 543 12.88 -8.38 -18.86
N PHE A 544 13.48 -8.50 -17.68
CA PHE A 544 13.89 -9.79 -17.10
C PHE A 544 13.17 -10.04 -15.78
N SER A 545 12.68 -11.26 -15.57
CA SER A 545 12.27 -11.74 -14.25
C SER A 545 13.07 -12.97 -13.86
N ASN A 546 13.39 -13.09 -12.57
CA ASN A 546 14.18 -14.20 -12.04
C ASN A 546 13.42 -14.85 -10.89
N HIS A 547 13.36 -16.17 -10.90
CA HIS A 547 12.61 -16.98 -9.95
C HIS A 547 13.48 -18.13 -9.44
N LYS A 548 13.28 -18.53 -8.19
CA LYS A 548 13.86 -19.74 -7.63
C LYS A 548 12.74 -20.75 -7.53
N VAL A 549 12.89 -21.91 -8.15
CA VAL A 549 11.86 -22.95 -8.15
C VAL A 549 12.46 -24.30 -7.81
N LEU A 550 11.73 -25.08 -7.03
CA LEU A 550 12.08 -26.45 -6.72
C LEU A 550 11.26 -27.38 -7.63
N PHE A 551 11.92 -28.31 -8.31
CA PHE A 551 11.26 -29.41 -9.01
C PHE A 551 11.49 -30.69 -8.21
N HIS A 552 10.42 -31.30 -7.71
CA HIS A 552 10.45 -32.57 -7.00
C HIS A 552 9.58 -33.60 -7.69
#